data_AF-A0A6C0AG02-F1
#
_entry.id   AF-A0A6C0AG02-F1
#
_cell.length_a   1.000
_cell.length_b   1.000
_cell.length_c   1.000
_cell.angle_alpha   90.00
_cell.angle_beta   90.00
_cell.angle_gamma   90.00
#
_symmetry.space_group_name_H-M   'P 1'
#
loop_
_entity.id
_entity.type
_entity.pdbx_description
1 polymer ?
#
loop_
_entity_poly.entity_id
_entity_poly.type
_entity_poly.pdbx_seq_one_letter_code
_entity_poly.pdbx_strand_id
1 'polypeptide(L)'
;MIRIFKNGNYKTYLINEFRTSKICNCCGGNLEKFLERKSHKPNLYREGKEEVVHGLLRCQSITRECKIIHNRDKNAVQNMLNIVNSVFKTGRRPDVFCRSVLKNSYQLHD
;
A
#
# COMPACT_ATOMS: atom_id res chain seq x y z
N MET A 1 12.57 0.17 -15.32
CA MET A 1 11.22 0.77 -15.51
C MET A 1 11.26 2.30 -15.64
N ILE A 2 11.88 3.05 -14.72
CA ILE A 2 11.95 4.53 -14.75
C ILE A 2 12.49 5.09 -16.08
N ARG A 3 13.49 4.44 -16.68
CA ARG A 3 14.10 4.85 -17.96
C ARG A 3 13.10 4.89 -19.12
N ILE A 4 12.12 3.99 -19.15
CA ILE A 4 11.10 3.93 -20.21
C ILE A 4 10.22 5.18 -20.17
N PHE A 5 9.77 5.59 -18.99
CA PHE A 5 8.94 6.78 -18.82
C PHE A 5 9.72 8.08 -19.06
N LYS A 6 10.99 8.13 -18.66
CA LYS A 6 11.86 9.27 -18.96
C LYS A 6 12.10 9.43 -20.46
N ASN A 7 12.35 8.33 -21.17
CA ASN A 7 12.51 8.35 -22.64
C ASN A 7 11.22 8.77 -23.36
N GLY A 8 10.06 8.49 -22.77
CA GLY A 8 8.75 8.97 -23.25
C GLY A 8 8.42 10.43 -22.86
N ASN A 9 9.38 11.19 -22.32
CA ASN A 9 9.19 12.58 -21.85
C ASN A 9 8.10 12.75 -20.77
N TYR A 10 7.80 11.69 -20.01
CA TYR A 10 6.90 11.79 -18.87
C TYR A 10 7.62 12.35 -17.63
N LYS A 11 6.95 13.26 -16.91
CA LYS A 11 7.42 13.70 -15.58
C LYS A 11 7.35 12.52 -14.62
N THR A 12 8.50 12.10 -14.11
CA THR A 12 8.63 10.92 -13.25
C THR A 12 9.15 11.31 -11.88
N TYR A 13 8.52 10.77 -10.85
CA TYR A 13 8.86 11.03 -9.45
C TYR A 13 9.01 9.71 -8.71
N LEU A 14 9.94 9.68 -7.76
CA LEU A 14 10.08 8.57 -6.83
C LEU A 14 9.21 8.83 -5.61
N ILE A 15 8.48 7.83 -5.16
CA ILE A 15 7.59 7.92 -4.02
C ILE A 15 7.94 6.82 -3.03
N ASN A 16 8.08 7.17 -1.76
CA ASN A 16 8.18 6.20 -0.68
C ASN A 16 6.80 5.53 -0.46
N GLU A 17 6.74 4.20 -0.57
CA GLU A 17 5.51 3.42 -0.47
C GLU A 17 5.17 2.95 0.96
N PHE A 18 5.80 3.53 1.99
CA PHE A 18 5.58 3.12 3.37
C PHE A 18 4.09 3.09 3.75
N ARG A 19 3.64 1.94 4.25
CA ARG A 19 2.25 1.64 4.69
C ARG A 19 1.13 1.82 3.65
N THR A 20 1.43 2.13 2.39
CA THR A 20 0.41 2.38 1.36
C THR A 20 -0.50 1.17 1.11
N SER A 21 0.01 -0.06 1.28
CA SER A 21 -0.78 -1.28 1.12
C SER A 21 -1.56 -1.71 2.38
N LYS A 22 -1.26 -1.14 3.55
CA LYS A 22 -1.85 -1.54 4.84
C LYS A 22 -3.05 -0.67 5.26
N ILE A 23 -3.10 0.56 4.78
CA ILE A 23 -4.16 1.53 5.10
C ILE A 23 -5.22 1.50 3.99
N CYS A 24 -6.49 1.49 4.37
CA CYS A 24 -7.60 1.60 3.44
C CYS A 24 -7.64 3.00 2.83
N ASN A 25 -7.63 3.08 1.50
CA ASN A 25 -7.68 4.37 0.80
C ASN A 25 -9.01 5.13 0.96
N CYS A 26 -10.09 4.45 1.38
CA CYS A 26 -11.42 5.05 1.53
C CYS A 26 -11.60 5.65 2.94
N CYS A 27 -11.37 4.86 4.00
CA CYS A 27 -11.65 5.28 5.38
C CYS A 27 -10.42 5.50 6.27
N GLY A 28 -9.20 5.24 5.77
CA GLY A 28 -7.98 5.32 6.57
C GLY A 28 -7.80 4.22 7.62
N GLY A 29 -8.70 3.23 7.65
CA GLY A 29 -8.63 2.07 8.57
C GLY A 29 -7.57 1.04 8.18
N ASN A 30 -7.32 0.08 9.06
CA ASN A 30 -6.39 -1.01 8.77
C ASN A 30 -7.01 -2.07 7.84
N LEU A 31 -6.16 -2.62 6.98
CA LEU A 31 -6.47 -3.74 6.11
C LEU A 31 -5.82 -5.02 6.62
N GLU A 32 -6.55 -6.13 6.55
CA GLU A 32 -6.08 -7.45 6.94
C GLU A 32 -6.16 -8.45 5.79
N LYS A 33 -5.34 -9.50 5.87
CA LYS A 33 -5.51 -10.67 5.00
C LYS A 33 -6.56 -11.58 5.65
N PHE A 34 -7.39 -12.19 4.83
CA PHE A 34 -8.52 -12.98 5.34
C PHE A 34 -8.78 -14.27 4.56
N LEU A 35 -8.28 -14.36 3.33
CA LEU A 35 -8.56 -15.47 2.44
C LEU A 35 -7.38 -16.43 2.46
N GLU A 36 -7.66 -17.69 2.74
CA GLU A 36 -6.70 -18.79 2.64
C GLU A 36 -7.05 -19.64 1.42
N ARG A 37 -6.01 -20.17 0.77
CA ARG A 37 -6.16 -21.07 -0.38
C ARG A 37 -5.09 -22.15 -0.32
N LYS A 38 -5.31 -23.27 -1.00
CA LYS A 38 -4.24 -24.27 -1.20
C LYS A 38 -3.03 -23.63 -1.87
N SER A 39 -1.84 -23.92 -1.33
CA SER A 39 -0.58 -23.43 -1.90
C SER A 39 -0.46 -23.88 -3.35
N HIS A 40 0.01 -22.99 -4.22
CA HIS A 40 0.39 -23.38 -5.60
C HIS A 40 1.85 -23.86 -5.69
N LYS A 41 2.61 -23.82 -4.60
CA LYS A 41 4.00 -24.28 -4.61
C LYS A 41 4.01 -25.80 -4.70
N PRO A 42 4.70 -26.43 -5.67
CA PRO A 42 4.57 -27.86 -5.95
C PRO A 42 4.81 -28.78 -4.75
N ASN A 43 5.70 -28.42 -3.83
CA ASN A 43 5.99 -29.21 -2.63
C ASN A 43 4.87 -29.07 -1.58
N LEU A 44 4.44 -27.83 -1.32
CA LEU A 44 3.40 -27.54 -0.33
C LEU A 44 1.99 -27.96 -0.80
N TYR A 45 1.75 -27.91 -2.11
CA TYR A 45 0.53 -28.39 -2.73
C TYR A 45 0.33 -29.90 -2.50
N ARG A 46 1.41 -30.69 -2.69
CA ARG A 46 1.41 -32.14 -2.43
C ARG A 46 1.16 -32.47 -0.95
N GLU A 47 1.62 -31.61 -0.06
CA GLU A 47 1.40 -31.70 1.39
C GLU A 47 0.03 -31.16 1.82
N GLY A 48 -0.80 -30.68 0.89
CA GLY A 48 -2.14 -30.14 1.19
C GLY A 48 -2.11 -28.83 1.99
N LYS A 49 -0.98 -28.12 2.03
CA LYS A 49 -0.81 -26.92 2.84
C LYS A 49 -1.55 -25.71 2.27
N GLU A 50 -2.09 -24.89 3.16
CA GLU A 50 -2.77 -23.65 2.84
C GLU A 50 -1.84 -22.44 2.97
N GLU A 51 -2.10 -21.42 2.16
CA GLU A 51 -1.40 -20.14 2.15
C GLU A 51 -2.39 -19.00 2.13
N VAL A 52 -2.06 -17.95 2.87
CA VAL A 52 -2.85 -16.72 2.90
C VAL A 52 -2.69 -15.96 1.57
N VAL A 53 -3.80 -15.52 0.99
CA VAL A 53 -3.83 -14.71 -0.22
C VAL A 53 -3.36 -13.29 0.09
N HIS A 54 -2.21 -12.91 -0.47
CA HIS A 54 -1.60 -11.59 -0.22
C HIS A 54 -2.20 -10.46 -1.07
N GLY A 55 -2.77 -10.77 -2.23
CA GLY A 55 -3.29 -9.78 -3.18
C GLY A 55 -4.67 -9.21 -2.83
N LEU A 56 -5.35 -9.82 -1.85
CA LEU A 56 -6.72 -9.47 -1.47
C LEU A 56 -6.76 -9.14 0.02
N LEU A 57 -7.31 -7.98 0.35
CA LEU A 57 -7.35 -7.47 1.71
C LEU A 57 -8.78 -7.11 2.10
N ARG A 58 -9.09 -7.22 3.39
CA ARG A 58 -10.37 -6.83 3.97
C ARG A 58 -10.20 -5.59 4.82
N CYS A 59 -11.13 -4.65 4.70
CA CYS A 59 -11.20 -3.49 5.58
C CYS A 59 -11.84 -3.89 6.91
N GLN A 60 -11.17 -3.58 8.02
CA GLN A 60 -11.70 -3.83 9.37
C GLN A 60 -12.73 -2.76 9.82
N SER A 61 -12.89 -1.68 9.06
CA SER A 61 -13.78 -0.58 9.43
C SER A 61 -15.24 -0.98 9.28
N ILE A 62 -16.07 -0.59 10.25
CA ILE A 62 -17.52 -0.83 10.29
C ILE A 62 -18.29 0.18 9.39
N THR A 63 -17.61 1.22 8.91
CA THR A 63 -18.22 2.23 8.02
C THR A 63 -18.64 1.65 6.67
N ARG A 64 -19.93 1.80 6.33
CA ARG A 64 -20.55 1.29 5.09
C ARG A 64 -19.99 1.88 3.80
N GLU A 65 -19.27 3.00 3.88
CA GLU A 65 -18.68 3.67 2.70
C GLU A 65 -17.46 2.93 2.14
N CYS A 66 -16.89 2.00 2.92
CA CYS A 66 -15.77 1.18 2.48
C CYS A 66 -16.25 -0.09 1.77
N LYS A 67 -15.65 -0.35 0.60
CA LYS A 67 -15.70 -1.69 0.02
C LYS A 67 -15.05 -2.65 1.02
N ILE A 68 -15.78 -3.69 1.41
CA ILE A 68 -15.30 -4.65 2.42
C ILE A 68 -13.99 -5.31 1.96
N ILE A 69 -13.81 -5.49 0.65
CA ILE A 69 -12.67 -6.17 0.04
C ILE A 69 -11.94 -5.24 -0.94
N HIS A 70 -10.61 -5.17 -0.80
CA HIS A 70 -9.71 -4.40 -1.63
C HIS A 70 -8.70 -5.31 -2.34
N ASN A 71 -8.44 -5.05 -3.62
CA ASN A 71 -7.21 -5.48 -4.25
C ASN A 71 -6.04 -4.67 -3.65
N ARG A 72 -5.02 -5.36 -3.15
CA ARG A 72 -3.87 -4.77 -2.45
C ARG A 72 -3.15 -3.71 -3.28
N ASP A 73 -2.90 -4.01 -4.55
CA ASP A 73 -2.10 -3.15 -5.43
C ASP A 73 -2.92 -1.92 -5.85
N LYS A 74 -4.20 -2.10 -6.17
CA LYS A 74 -5.11 -0.98 -6.42
C LYS A 74 -5.19 -0.06 -5.21
N ASN A 75 -5.30 -0.62 -4.00
CA ASN A 75 -5.33 0.16 -2.77
C ASN A 75 -4.04 0.96 -2.58
N ALA A 76 -2.88 0.32 -2.74
CA ALA A 76 -1.58 0.95 -2.60
C ALA A 76 -1.39 2.12 -3.58
N VAL A 77 -1.77 1.95 -4.85
CA VAL A 77 -1.67 3.01 -5.87
C VAL A 77 -2.55 4.21 -5.55
N GLN A 78 -3.77 4.01 -5.06
CA GLN A 78 -4.64 5.12 -4.64
C GLN A 78 -4.04 5.90 -3.46
N ASN A 79 -3.42 5.20 -2.50
CA ASN A 79 -2.71 5.86 -1.41
C ASN A 79 -1.47 6.61 -1.88
N MET A 80 -0.70 6.06 -2.83
CA MET A 80 0.41 6.78 -3.46
C MET A 80 -0.07 8.05 -4.17
N LEU A 81 -1.19 7.99 -4.88
CA LEU A 81 -1.80 9.16 -5.51
C LEU A 81 -2.22 10.22 -4.47
N ASN A 82 -2.79 9.79 -3.34
CA ASN A 82 -3.14 10.69 -2.25
C ASN A 82 -1.91 11.39 -1.66
N ILE A 83 -0.82 10.65 -1.41
CA ILE A 83 0.45 11.23 -0.95
C ILE A 83 0.94 12.29 -1.93
N VAL A 84 1.00 11.96 -3.22
CA VAL A 84 1.44 12.89 -4.27
C VAL A 84 0.59 14.16 -4.27
N ASN A 85 -0.73 14.00 -4.25
CA ASN A 85 -1.66 15.14 -4.21
C ASN A 85 -1.48 16.00 -2.96
N SER A 86 -1.25 15.38 -1.79
CA SER A 86 -0.97 16.10 -0.54
C SER A 86 0.32 16.92 -0.64
N VAL A 87 1.38 16.32 -1.18
CA VAL A 87 2.67 17.00 -1.36
C VAL A 87 2.55 18.16 -2.34
N PHE A 88 1.85 17.98 -3.47
CA PHE A 88 1.65 19.08 -4.43
C PHE A 88 0.79 20.22 -3.88
N LYS A 89 -0.21 19.92 -3.03
CA LYS A 89 -1.12 20.95 -2.48
C LYS A 89 -0.58 21.64 -1.24
N THR A 90 0.08 20.90 -0.34
CA THR A 90 0.45 21.38 1.00
C THR A 90 1.95 21.42 1.24
N GLY A 91 2.74 20.84 0.33
CA GLY A 91 4.18 20.63 0.52
C GLY A 91 4.51 19.52 1.54
N ARG A 92 3.50 18.82 2.09
CA ARG A 92 3.69 17.84 3.15
C ARG A 92 3.10 16.48 2.82
N ARG A 93 3.77 15.44 3.30
CA ARG A 93 3.33 14.05 3.22
C ARG A 93 2.38 13.74 4.39
N PRO A 94 1.28 12.98 4.18
CA PRO A 94 0.38 12.61 5.28
C PRO A 94 1.07 11.70 6.31
N ASP A 95 0.91 12.02 7.59
CA ASP A 95 1.61 11.36 8.72
C ASP A 95 1.38 9.85 8.79
N VAL A 96 0.19 9.39 8.39
CA VAL A 96 -0.15 7.95 8.33
C VAL A 96 0.79 7.13 7.42
N PHE A 97 1.42 7.80 6.46
CA PHE A 97 2.38 7.21 5.52
C PHE A 97 3.83 7.62 5.82
N CYS A 98 4.09 8.24 6.97
CA CYS A 98 5.43 8.57 7.46
C CYS A 98 5.89 7.50 8.45
N ARG A 99 7.20 7.24 8.51
CA ARG A 99 7.76 6.43 9.60
C ARG A 99 7.73 7.30 10.86
N SER A 100 7.25 6.76 11.98
CA SER A 100 7.39 7.45 13.26
C SER A 100 8.88 7.58 13.55
N VAL A 101 9.43 8.78 13.38
CA VAL A 101 10.78 9.09 13.82
C VAL A 101 10.70 9.09 15.35
N LEU A 102 11.17 8.02 16.00
CA LEU A 102 11.67 8.19 17.37
C LEU A 102 12.69 9.32 17.25
N LYS A 103 12.43 10.47 17.88
CA LYS A 103 13.28 11.65 17.85
C LYS A 103 14.66 11.30 18.41
N ASN A 104 15.51 10.71 17.59
CA ASN A 104 16.94 10.81 17.72
C ASN A 104 17.38 11.66 16.53
N SER A 105 17.81 12.86 16.87
CA SER A 105 18.49 13.81 16.00
C SER A 105 19.35 13.09 14.98
N TYR A 106 19.00 13.17 13.70
CA TYR A 106 19.82 13.55 12.54
C TYR A 106 18.95 13.36 11.29
N GLN A 107 18.87 14.42 10.49
CA GLN A 107 18.03 14.53 9.31
C GLN A 107 18.25 13.39 8.32
N LEU A 108 17.16 12.84 7.79
CA LEU A 108 17.11 12.27 6.43
C LEU A 108 15.74 12.63 5.87
N HIS A 109 15.75 13.36 4.76
CA HIS A 109 14.58 13.81 4.02
C HIS A 109 13.69 12.61 3.64
N ASP A 110 12.41 12.70 4.00
CA ASP A 110 11.31 12.04 3.27
C ASP A 110 10.72 13.04 2.27
#